data_AF-A0A2W7BBV8-F1
#
_entry.id   AF-A0A2W7BBV8-F1
#
_cell.length_a   1.000
_cell.length_b   1.000
_cell.length_c   1.000
_cell.angle_alpha   90.00
_cell.angle_beta   90.00
_cell.angle_gamma   90.00
#
_symmetry.space_group_name_H-M   'P 1'
#
loop_
_entity.id
_entity.type
_entity.pdbx_description
1 polymer ?
#
loop_
_entity_poly.entity_id
_entity_poly.type
_entity_poly.pdbx_seq_one_letter_code
_entity_poly.pdbx_strand_id
1 'polypeptide(L)'
;MHVVLDTNVVVSGILSPTGPPGRLLDLVMDETLQLMVEPRILQDNLEDLAIQVLAYPWPHPLPDPDDAVFLATAKAGIALLVTGNIAHFPPALRGTVEVLKPRVVLVDAVMR
;
A
#
# COMPACT_ATOMS: atom_id res chain seq x y z
N MET A 1 -0.56 11.50 -4.90
CA MET A 1 -1.66 10.71 -4.29
C MET A 1 -1.07 9.81 -3.21
N HIS A 2 -1.68 9.67 -2.03
CA HIS A 2 -1.13 8.83 -0.97
C HIS A 2 -1.45 7.35 -1.17
N VAL A 3 -0.45 6.49 -1.01
CA VAL A 3 -0.57 5.04 -1.16
C VAL A 3 0.11 4.30 -0.02
N VAL A 4 -0.47 3.18 0.41
CA VAL A 4 0.22 2.14 1.17
C VAL A 4 0.42 0.97 0.23
N LEU A 5 1.65 0.49 0.11
CA LEU A 5 1.94 -0.72 -0.67
C LEU A 5 2.05 -1.90 0.29
N ASP A 6 1.28 -2.95 0.03
CA ASP A 6 1.52 -4.27 0.63
C ASP A 6 2.95 -4.73 0.27
N THR A 7 3.65 -5.37 1.21
CA THR A 7 4.99 -5.92 1.03
C THR A 7 5.10 -6.75 -0.25
N ASN A 8 4.09 -7.55 -0.60
CA ASN A 8 4.11 -8.36 -1.82
C ASN A 8 4.14 -7.52 -3.09
N VAL A 9 3.57 -6.31 -3.08
CA VAL A 9 3.65 -5.37 -4.22
C VAL A 9 5.06 -4.82 -4.34
N VAL A 10 5.69 -4.43 -3.24
CA VAL A 10 7.08 -3.94 -3.22
C VAL A 10 8.03 -5.04 -3.72
N VAL A 11 7.98 -6.23 -3.13
CA VAL A 11 8.83 -7.37 -3.53
C VAL A 11 8.59 -7.74 -4.99
N SER A 12 7.33 -7.83 -5.43
CA SER A 12 7.02 -8.11 -6.84
C SER A 12 7.50 -7.01 -7.78
N GLY A 13 7.51 -5.76 -7.35
CA GLY A 13 8.00 -4.63 -8.15
C GLY A 13 9.51 -4.68 -8.35
N ILE A 14 10.27 -5.07 -7.31
CA ILE A 14 11.71 -5.28 -7.41
C ILE A 14 12.04 -6.47 -8.32
N LEU A 15 11.31 -7.58 -8.17
CA LEU A 15 11.54 -8.79 -8.96
C LEU A 15 11.06 -8.67 -10.42
N SER A 16 10.08 -7.81 -10.70
CA SER A 16 9.52 -7.59 -12.04
C SER A 16 9.33 -6.10 -12.33
N PRO A 17 10.44 -5.36 -12.58
CA PRO A 17 10.41 -3.90 -12.69
C PRO A 17 9.50 -3.35 -13.78
N THR A 18 9.37 -4.06 -14.90
CA THR A 18 8.52 -3.63 -16.03
C THR A 18 7.04 -3.98 -15.86
N GLY A 19 6.70 -4.81 -14.86
CA GLY A 19 5.34 -5.20 -14.54
C GLY A 19 4.56 -4.13 -13.78
N PRO A 20 3.24 -4.31 -13.56
CA PRO A 20 2.43 -3.32 -12.86
C PRO A 20 2.96 -2.90 -11.47
N PRO A 21 3.44 -3.81 -10.60
CA PRO A 21 4.05 -3.42 -9.33
C PRO A 21 5.33 -2.59 -9.50
N GLY A 22 6.20 -2.94 -10.45
CA GLY A 22 7.45 -2.21 -10.68
C GLY A 22 7.20 -0.78 -11.18
N ARG A 23 6.24 -0.61 -12.10
CA ARG A 23 5.79 0.71 -12.53
C ARG A 23 5.17 1.56 -11.41
N LEU A 24 4.56 0.94 -10.40
CA LEU A 24 4.12 1.71 -9.22
C LEU A 24 5.30 2.21 -8.40
N LEU A 25 6.38 1.41 -8.30
CA LEU A 25 7.60 1.86 -7.64
C LEU A 25 8.23 3.02 -8.40
N ASP A 26 8.24 3.00 -9.74
CA ASP A 26 8.68 4.13 -10.55
C ASP A 26 7.89 5.40 -10.20
N LEU A 27 6.55 5.31 -10.10
CA LEU A 27 5.71 6.45 -9.71
C LEU A 27 5.94 6.92 -8.26
N VAL A 28 6.37 6.02 -7.37
CA VAL A 28 6.77 6.40 -6.00
C VAL A 28 8.11 7.13 -6.01
N MET A 29 9.09 6.62 -6.78
CA MET A 29 10.41 7.24 -6.95
C MET A 29 10.31 8.62 -7.58
N ASP A 30 9.39 8.80 -8.51
CA ASP A 30 9.07 10.09 -9.15
C ASP A 30 8.13 10.98 -8.31
N GLU A 31 7.85 10.59 -7.05
CA GLU A 31 6.97 11.28 -6.09
C GLU A 31 5.53 11.53 -6.57
N THR A 32 5.13 10.95 -7.70
CA THR A 32 3.77 11.00 -8.24
C THR A 32 2.79 10.27 -7.31
N LEU A 33 3.25 9.15 -6.75
CA LEU A 33 2.63 8.46 -5.63
C LEU A 33 3.46 8.71 -4.36
N GLN A 34 2.81 9.22 -3.33
CA GLN A 34 3.44 9.46 -2.04
C GLN A 34 3.22 8.23 -1.16
N LEU A 35 4.30 7.48 -0.94
CA LEU A 35 4.28 6.25 -0.15
C LEU A 35 4.08 6.57 1.34
N MET A 36 3.18 5.85 2.00
CA MET A 36 2.92 5.92 3.43
C MET A 36 3.24 4.61 4.11
N VAL A 37 3.87 4.70 5.27
CA VAL A 37 4.41 3.53 5.97
C VAL A 37 4.19 3.63 7.48
N GLU A 38 4.00 2.48 8.12
CA GLU A 38 4.15 2.40 9.57
C GLU A 38 5.66 2.23 9.85
N PRO A 39 6.34 3.19 10.49
CA PRO A 39 7.72 3.02 10.99
C PRO A 39 8.02 1.68 11.69
N ARG A 40 7.05 0.99 12.32
CA ARG A 40 7.30 -0.31 12.96
C ARG A 40 7.46 -1.50 11.99
N ILE A 41 7.11 -1.32 10.72
CA ILE A 41 7.00 -2.43 9.74
C ILE A 41 8.10 -2.40 8.70
N LEU A 42 8.62 -1.22 8.38
CA LEU A 42 9.69 -1.11 7.43
C LEU A 42 11.02 -1.35 8.14
N GLN A 43 11.67 -2.45 7.77
CA GLN A 43 13.08 -2.64 7.99
C GLN A 43 13.82 -1.94 6.84
N ASP A 44 14.28 -0.72 7.12
CA ASP A 44 15.43 0.01 6.59
C ASP A 44 15.52 0.36 5.07
N ASN A 45 14.66 -0.14 4.18
CA ASN A 45 14.90 0.02 2.73
C ASN A 45 14.10 1.10 1.97
N LEU A 46 13.05 1.70 2.55
CA LEU A 46 12.24 2.74 1.88
C LEU A 46 11.95 3.96 2.77
N GLU A 47 12.64 4.08 3.91
CA GLU A 47 12.35 5.13 4.90
C GLU A 47 12.53 6.55 4.31
N ASP A 48 13.59 6.74 3.52
CA ASP A 48 13.90 8.03 2.88
C ASP A 48 12.88 8.45 1.81
N LEU A 49 12.05 7.51 1.34
CA LEU A 49 11.06 7.72 0.29
C LEU A 49 9.63 7.80 0.81
N ALA A 50 9.43 7.58 2.12
CA ALA A 50 8.10 7.37 2.68
C ALA A 50 7.72 8.42 3.74
N ILE A 51 6.44 8.78 3.71
CA ILE A 51 5.81 9.56 4.77
C ILE A 51 5.43 8.58 5.89
N GLN A 52 6.05 8.75 7.07
CA GLN A 52 5.72 7.93 8.23
C GLN A 52 4.39 8.35 8.84
N VAL A 53 3.55 7.35 9.13
CA VAL A 53 2.23 7.55 9.73
C VAL A 53 2.07 6.62 10.93
N LEU A 54 1.71 7.18 12.08
CA LEU A 54 1.39 6.40 13.26
C LEU A 54 -0.02 5.83 13.14
N ALA A 55 -0.12 4.51 13.09
CA ALA A 55 -1.37 3.78 12.98
C ALA A 55 -1.82 3.22 14.34
N TYR A 56 -3.13 3.26 14.59
CA TYR A 56 -3.75 2.53 15.70
C TYR A 56 -4.10 1.10 15.26
N PRO A 57 -4.04 0.10 16.15
CA PRO A 57 -4.42 -1.27 15.81
C PRO A 57 -5.78 -1.35 15.12
N TRP A 58 -5.87 -2.15 14.05
CA TRP A 58 -7.12 -2.30 13.33
C TRP A 58 -8.16 -2.96 14.23
N PRO A 59 -9.39 -2.41 14.34
CA PRO A 59 -10.35 -2.86 15.34
C PRO A 59 -11.03 -4.19 15.01
N HIS A 60 -10.93 -4.68 13.77
CA HIS A 60 -11.56 -5.93 13.34
C HIS A 60 -10.49 -6.95 12.93
N PRO A 61 -10.59 -8.22 13.37
CA PRO A 61 -9.66 -9.24 12.90
C PRO A 61 -9.81 -9.45 11.39
N LEU A 62 -8.69 -9.57 10.70
CA LEU A 62 -8.62 -9.95 9.29
C LEU A 62 -8.38 -11.48 9.16
N PRO A 63 -8.59 -12.06 7.96
CA PRO A 63 -8.20 -13.44 7.70
C PRO A 63 -6.73 -13.73 8.03
N ASP A 64 -5.84 -12.77 7.73
CA ASP A 64 -4.46 -12.76 8.16
C ASP A 64 -4.25 -11.58 9.14
N PRO A 65 -3.93 -11.83 10.42
CA PRO A 65 -3.71 -10.78 11.41
C PRO A 65 -2.56 -9.83 11.05
N ASP A 66 -1.53 -10.30 10.34
CA ASP A 66 -0.37 -9.48 10.00
C ASP A 66 -0.72 -8.41 8.94
N ASP A 67 -1.77 -8.64 8.16
CA ASP A 67 -2.26 -7.69 7.15
C ASP A 67 -3.02 -6.49 7.75
N ALA A 68 -3.44 -6.58 9.02
CA ALA A 68 -4.27 -5.57 9.68
C ALA A 68 -3.61 -4.18 9.68
N VAL A 69 -2.30 -4.17 9.76
CA VAL A 69 -1.52 -2.94 9.81
C VAL A 69 -1.55 -2.15 8.50
N PHE A 70 -1.65 -2.80 7.33
CA PHE A 70 -1.74 -2.06 6.06
C PHE A 70 -3.04 -1.26 5.97
N LEU A 71 -4.16 -1.81 6.45
CA LEU A 71 -5.42 -1.07 6.58
C LEU A 71 -5.31 0.05 7.62
N ALA A 72 -4.67 -0.23 8.75
CA ALA A 72 -4.47 0.75 9.81
C ALA A 72 -3.67 1.97 9.33
N THR A 73 -2.54 1.73 8.64
CA THR A 73 -1.70 2.77 8.04
C THR A 73 -2.44 3.52 6.97
N ALA A 74 -3.15 2.82 6.06
CA ALA A 74 -3.91 3.46 4.99
C ALA A 74 -5.02 4.36 5.54
N LYS A 75 -5.72 3.91 6.59
CA LYS A 75 -6.75 4.71 7.25
C LYS A 75 -6.16 5.93 7.95
N ALA A 76 -5.06 5.77 8.69
CA ALA A 76 -4.40 6.85 9.41
C ALA A 76 -3.86 7.93 8.45
N GLY A 77 -3.35 7.50 7.28
CA GLY A 77 -2.76 8.36 6.26
C GLY A 77 -3.74 8.89 5.21
N ILE A 78 -5.02 8.50 5.26
CA ILE A 78 -6.00 8.79 4.21
C ILE A 78 -5.44 8.38 2.83
N ALA A 79 -5.01 7.13 2.75
CA ALA A 79 -4.37 6.54 1.59
C ALA A 79 -5.19 5.35 1.07
N LEU A 80 -4.96 5.03 -0.20
CA LEU A 80 -5.39 3.77 -0.78
C LEU A 80 -4.37 2.67 -0.45
N LEU A 81 -4.85 1.44 -0.21
CA LEU A 81 -4.00 0.27 -0.08
C LEU A 81 -3.89 -0.44 -1.43
N VAL A 82 -2.66 -0.63 -1.90
CA VAL A 82 -2.35 -1.43 -3.09
C VAL A 82 -1.91 -2.81 -2.69
N THR A 83 -2.58 -3.85 -3.19
CA THR A 83 -2.21 -5.25 -2.93
C THR A 83 -2.48 -6.16 -4.13
N GLY A 84 -1.65 -7.18 -4.30
CA GLY A 84 -1.95 -8.32 -5.18
C GLY A 84 -2.96 -9.30 -4.56
N ASN A 85 -3.07 -9.32 -3.23
CA ASN A 85 -3.77 -10.32 -2.43
C ASN A 85 -5.12 -9.81 -1.91
N ILE A 86 -5.99 -9.37 -2.82
CA ILE A 86 -7.30 -8.77 -2.47
C ILE A 86 -8.14 -9.65 -1.52
N ALA A 87 -7.98 -10.98 -1.57
CA ALA A 87 -8.69 -11.93 -0.71
C ALA A 87 -8.37 -11.75 0.79
N HIS A 88 -7.17 -11.24 1.13
CA HIS A 88 -6.75 -10.98 2.51
C HIS A 88 -7.46 -9.76 3.11
N PHE A 89 -8.04 -8.92 2.26
CA PHE A 89 -8.76 -7.71 2.66
C PHE A 89 -10.24 -7.81 2.21
N PRO A 90 -11.11 -8.61 2.85
CA PRO A 90 -12.52 -8.69 2.50
C PRO A 90 -13.21 -7.32 2.57
N PRO A 91 -14.09 -6.94 1.62
CA PRO A 91 -14.73 -5.62 1.59
C PRO A 91 -15.39 -5.18 2.91
N ALA A 92 -16.04 -6.12 3.61
CA ALA A 92 -16.70 -5.85 4.88
C ALA A 92 -15.74 -5.44 6.02
N LEU A 93 -14.44 -5.73 5.89
CA LEU A 93 -13.42 -5.50 6.93
C LEU A 93 -12.51 -4.29 6.63
N ARG A 94 -12.65 -3.65 5.46
CA ARG A 94 -11.79 -2.52 5.01
C ARG A 94 -12.11 -1.19 5.68
N GLY A 95 -13.29 -1.08 6.30
CA GLY A 95 -13.79 0.20 6.78
C GLY A 95 -13.94 1.19 5.61
N THR A 96 -13.24 2.32 5.68
CA THR A 96 -13.22 3.36 4.63
C THR A 96 -12.04 3.24 3.68
N VAL A 97 -11.14 2.27 3.89
CA VAL A 97 -9.93 2.14 3.08
C VAL A 97 -10.28 1.57 1.72
N GLU A 98 -9.88 2.27 0.67
CA GLU A 98 -9.94 1.77 -0.68
C GLU A 98 -8.79 0.78 -0.91
N VAL A 99 -9.10 -0.42 -1.41
CA VAL A 99 -8.12 -1.50 -1.63
C VAL A 99 -8.14 -1.89 -3.10
N LEU A 100 -7.05 -1.63 -3.81
CA LEU A 100 -6.94 -1.78 -5.26
C LEU A 100 -5.78 -2.69 -5.66
N LYS A 101 -5.90 -3.29 -6.85
CA LYS A 101 -4.80 -4.01 -7.48
C LYS A 101 -3.85 -3.04 -8.18
N PRO A 102 -2.55 -3.37 -8.31
CA PRO A 102 -1.56 -2.50 -8.95
C PRO A 102 -1.98 -1.94 -10.31
N ARG A 103 -2.56 -2.78 -11.18
CA ARG A 103 -2.99 -2.38 -12.53
C ARG A 103 -4.09 -1.31 -12.51
N VAL A 104 -4.98 -1.32 -11.52
CA VAL A 104 -6.08 -0.34 -11.42
C VAL A 104 -5.51 1.02 -11.07
N VAL A 105 -4.62 1.06 -10.08
CA VAL A 105 -3.96 2.30 -9.63
C VAL A 105 -3.16 2.95 -10.77
N LEU A 106 -2.45 2.17 -11.59
CA LEU A 106 -1.73 2.70 -12.74
C LEU A 106 -2.66 3.37 -13.77
N VAL A 107 -3.84 2.79 -14.02
CA VAL A 107 -4.80 3.39 -14.95
C VAL A 107 -5.33 4.71 -14.38
N ASP A 108 -5.65 4.73 -13.09
CA ASP A 108 -6.14 5.94 -12.43
C ASP A 108 -5.08 7.04 -12.33
N ALA A 109 -3.82 6.70 -12.09
CA ALA A 109 -2.71 7.64 -11.98
C ALA A 109 -2.35 8.29 -13.33
N VAL A 110 -2.56 7.59 -14.46
CA VAL A 110 -2.30 8.13 -15.81
C VAL A 110 -3.43 9.02 -16.31
N MET A 111 -4.65 8.86 -15.77
CA MET A 111 -5.84 9.61 -16.20
C MET A 111 -6.09 10.89 -15.39
N ARG A 112 -5.24 11.21 -14.42
CA ARG A 112 -5.29 12.41 -13.57
C ARG A 112 -4.10 13.31 -13.83
#